data_AF-A0A2R6NH35-F1
#
_entry.id   AF-A0A2R6NH35-F1
#
_cell.length_a   1.000
_cell.length_b   1.000
_cell.length_c   1.000
_cell.angle_alpha   90.00
_cell.angle_beta   90.00
_cell.angle_gamma   90.00
#
_symmetry.space_group_name_H-M   'P 1'
#
loop_
_entity.id
_entity.type
_entity.pdbx_description
1 polymer ?
#
loop_
_entity_poly.entity_id
_entity_poly.type
_entity_poly.pdbx_seq_one_letter_code
_entity_poly.pdbx_strand_id
1 'polypeptide(L)'
;MEPQETSEVDSVLRDYASSIDLASANDPGKKTGALLFAVVGAKLSEGLNFTDDLARAVIIVGLPFANLASAELKERMSYVSRLEQRRLGETNGKAKATGMKDAGTELYENMCMNAVNQSRAIRHRGDWASLVLIDERYSSARIRNKLPTWIGKDIKVAETFGETMREMGRFYREKRLVP
;
A
#
# COMPACT_ATOMS: atom_id res chain seq x y z
N MET A 1 2.98 -6.41 -17.72
CA MET A 1 3.79 -5.27 -17.26
C MET A 1 2.88 -4.07 -17.10
N GLU A 2 3.27 -3.07 -16.30
CA GLU A 2 2.56 -1.78 -16.23
C GLU A 2 2.46 -1.17 -17.65
N PRO A 3 1.24 -0.83 -18.12
CA PRO A 3 1.03 -0.17 -19.40
C PRO A 3 1.74 1.18 -19.45
N GLN A 4 2.39 1.47 -20.58
CA GLN A 4 3.04 2.77 -20.77
C GLN A 4 2.05 3.81 -21.27
N GLU A 5 1.03 3.39 -22.02
CA GLU A 5 -0.01 4.24 -22.56
C GLU A 5 -1.35 4.08 -21.81
N THR A 6 -2.11 5.16 -21.70
CA THR A 6 -3.41 5.13 -20.98
C THR A 6 -4.43 4.27 -21.72
N SER A 7 -4.34 4.19 -23.05
CA SER A 7 -5.21 3.36 -23.90
C SER A 7 -5.05 1.86 -23.67
N GLU A 8 -3.91 1.43 -23.13
CA GLU A 8 -3.60 0.01 -22.90
C GLU A 8 -4.16 -0.50 -21.56
N VAL A 9 -4.45 0.40 -20.62
CA VAL A 9 -4.92 0.07 -19.26
C VAL A 9 -6.15 -0.84 -19.29
N ASP A 10 -7.19 -0.44 -20.03
CA ASP A 10 -8.42 -1.22 -20.10
C ASP A 10 -8.21 -2.60 -20.70
N SER A 11 -7.31 -2.73 -21.67
CA SER A 11 -7.01 -4.02 -22.30
C SER A 11 -6.32 -4.96 -21.30
N VAL A 12 -5.31 -4.47 -20.59
CA VAL A 12 -4.59 -5.27 -19.58
C VAL A 12 -5.53 -5.73 -18.47
N LEU A 13 -6.46 -4.87 -18.04
CA LEU A 13 -7.43 -5.22 -17.00
C LEU A 13 -8.47 -6.23 -17.48
N ARG A 14 -8.94 -6.11 -18.72
CA ARG A 14 -9.82 -7.11 -19.33
C ARG A 14 -9.14 -8.48 -19.43
N ASP A 15 -7.89 -8.52 -19.87
CA ASP A 15 -7.13 -9.76 -20.00
C ASP A 15 -6.85 -10.41 -18.63
N TYR A 16 -6.56 -9.56 -17.62
CA TYR A 16 -6.38 -9.97 -16.23
C TYR A 16 -7.66 -10.59 -15.65
N ALA A 17 -8.80 -9.90 -15.77
CA ALA A 17 -10.09 -10.39 -15.29
C ALA A 17 -10.50 -11.69 -15.99
N SER A 18 -10.38 -11.73 -17.32
CA SER A 18 -10.70 -12.93 -18.11
C SER A 18 -9.86 -14.14 -17.69
N SER A 19 -8.59 -13.92 -17.33
CA SER A 19 -7.71 -15.00 -16.85
C SER A 19 -8.14 -15.55 -15.48
N ILE A 20 -8.75 -14.72 -14.63
CA ILE A 20 -9.27 -15.13 -13.31
C ILE A 20 -10.59 -15.89 -13.47
N ASP A 21 -11.48 -15.44 -14.35
CA ASP A 21 -12.75 -16.11 -14.61
C ASP A 21 -12.52 -17.52 -15.18
N LEU A 22 -11.58 -17.66 -16.13
CA LEU A 22 -11.20 -18.95 -16.71
C LEU A 22 -10.58 -19.91 -15.69
N ALA A 23 -9.88 -19.39 -14.67
CA ALA A 23 -9.30 -20.18 -13.61
C ALA A 23 -10.34 -20.77 -12.65
N SER A 24 -11.48 -20.08 -12.47
CA SER A 24 -12.56 -20.50 -11.58
C SER A 24 -13.37 -21.70 -12.13
N ALA A 25 -13.14 -22.09 -13.39
CA ALA A 25 -13.85 -23.19 -14.06
C ALA A 25 -13.41 -24.62 -13.68
N ASN A 26 -12.59 -24.81 -12.63
CA ASN A 26 -12.21 -26.13 -12.07
C ASN A 26 -11.71 -27.17 -13.10
N ASP A 27 -10.92 -26.76 -14.09
CA ASP A 27 -10.25 -27.68 -15.01
C ASP A 27 -8.81 -27.95 -14.51
N PRO A 28 -8.48 -29.15 -14.01
CA PRO A 28 -7.22 -29.46 -13.33
C PRO A 28 -5.94 -29.35 -14.19
N GLY A 29 -6.06 -28.96 -15.47
CA GLY A 29 -4.94 -28.71 -16.39
C GLY A 29 -4.79 -27.26 -16.90
N LYS A 30 -5.61 -26.30 -16.45
CA LYS A 30 -5.59 -24.90 -16.96
C LYS A 30 -5.12 -23.88 -15.92
N LYS A 31 -4.61 -22.75 -16.42
CA LYS A 31 -4.09 -21.60 -15.66
C LYS A 31 -5.02 -21.24 -14.50
N THR A 32 -4.49 -21.19 -13.28
CA THR A 32 -5.25 -21.12 -12.02
C THR A 32 -5.39 -19.69 -11.44
N GLY A 33 -5.05 -18.66 -12.22
CA GLY A 33 -5.20 -17.26 -11.85
C GLY A 33 -4.29 -16.35 -12.67
N ALA A 34 -4.18 -15.09 -12.24
CA ALA A 34 -3.31 -14.10 -12.87
C ALA A 34 -2.57 -13.27 -11.83
N LEU A 35 -1.42 -12.71 -12.23
CA LEU A 35 -0.66 -11.73 -11.46
C LEU A 35 -0.62 -10.42 -12.24
N LEU A 36 -1.03 -9.34 -11.58
CA LEU A 36 -0.91 -7.98 -12.12
C LEU A 36 0.21 -7.26 -11.40
N PHE A 37 1.23 -6.86 -12.17
CA PHE A 37 2.30 -6.01 -11.68
C PHE A 37 1.96 -4.57 -12.00
N ALA A 38 1.95 -3.73 -10.96
CA ALA A 38 1.70 -2.31 -11.08
C ALA A 38 2.73 -1.48 -10.32
N VAL A 39 2.92 -0.23 -10.75
CA VAL A 39 3.78 0.74 -10.07
C VAL A 39 2.93 1.70 -9.24
N VAL A 40 3.25 1.83 -7.95
CA VAL A 40 2.54 2.75 -7.05
C VAL A 40 2.76 4.20 -7.50
N GLY A 41 1.66 4.94 -7.66
CA GLY A 41 1.65 6.30 -8.22
C GLY A 41 1.67 6.34 -9.75
N ALA A 42 1.57 5.20 -10.43
CA ALA A 42 1.39 5.12 -11.89
C ALA A 42 -0.06 4.79 -12.26
N LYS A 43 -0.31 4.64 -13.56
CA LYS A 43 -1.64 4.59 -14.19
C LYS A 43 -2.51 3.44 -13.68
N LEU A 44 -1.96 2.24 -13.46
CA LEU A 44 -2.73 1.11 -12.89
C LEU A 44 -2.95 1.24 -11.39
N SER A 45 -2.14 2.01 -10.67
CA SER A 45 -2.34 2.16 -9.23
C SER A 45 -3.39 3.21 -8.88
N GLU A 46 -3.71 4.10 -9.81
CA GLU A 46 -4.65 5.20 -9.63
C GLU A 46 -6.06 4.78 -10.08
N GLY A 47 -7.04 4.87 -9.18
CA GLY A 47 -8.45 4.72 -9.52
C GLY A 47 -8.95 3.31 -9.85
N LEU A 48 -8.09 2.27 -9.80
CA LEU A 48 -8.54 0.91 -10.06
C LEU A 48 -9.34 0.32 -8.91
N ASN A 49 -10.57 -0.04 -9.23
CA ASN A 49 -11.47 -0.79 -8.38
C ASN A 49 -11.47 -2.25 -8.85
N PHE A 50 -10.43 -3.01 -8.49
CA PHE A 50 -10.53 -4.48 -8.56
C PHE A 50 -11.76 -4.85 -7.77
N THR A 51 -12.73 -5.60 -8.28
CA THR A 51 -13.92 -6.06 -7.54
C THR A 51 -13.82 -7.56 -7.27
N ASP A 52 -14.51 -8.03 -6.23
CA ASP A 52 -14.51 -9.39 -5.72
C ASP A 52 -13.18 -10.15 -5.90
N ASP A 53 -13.18 -11.17 -6.74
CA ASP A 53 -12.07 -12.12 -6.93
C ASP A 53 -10.87 -11.56 -7.69
N LEU A 54 -10.97 -10.33 -8.20
CA LEU A 54 -9.90 -9.68 -8.95
C LEU A 54 -8.67 -9.36 -8.11
N ALA A 55 -8.73 -9.32 -6.78
CA ALA A 55 -7.56 -8.99 -5.95
C ALA A 55 -7.60 -9.65 -4.55
N ARG A 56 -7.55 -10.99 -4.49
CA ARG A 56 -7.54 -11.72 -3.21
C ARG A 56 -6.24 -11.61 -2.42
N ALA A 57 -5.14 -11.25 -3.09
CA ALA A 57 -3.88 -10.89 -2.45
C ALA A 57 -3.35 -9.59 -3.06
N VAL A 58 -2.99 -8.62 -2.23
CA VAL A 58 -2.25 -7.43 -2.63
C VAL A 58 -0.91 -7.44 -1.94
N ILE A 59 0.15 -7.32 -2.74
CA ILE A 59 1.53 -7.35 -2.28
C ILE A 59 2.16 -5.99 -2.61
N ILE A 60 2.58 -5.27 -1.57
CA ILE A 60 3.31 -4.01 -1.72
C ILE A 60 4.77 -4.29 -1.42
N VAL A 61 5.62 -4.08 -2.42
CA VAL A 61 7.06 -4.26 -2.30
C VAL A 61 7.71 -2.91 -2.08
N GLY A 62 8.36 -2.76 -0.92
CA GLY A 62 9.04 -1.53 -0.53
C GLY A 62 8.11 -0.42 -0.05
N LEU A 63 8.70 0.78 0.01
CA LEU A 63 8.03 2.04 0.33
C LEU A 63 8.22 3.01 -0.85
N PRO A 64 7.14 3.56 -1.43
CA PRO A 64 7.17 4.44 -2.60
C PRO A 64 7.63 5.86 -2.24
N PHE A 65 8.86 5.97 -1.75
CA PHE A 65 9.45 7.23 -1.37
C PHE A 65 9.80 8.07 -2.60
N ALA A 66 9.36 9.33 -2.60
CA ALA A 66 9.72 10.27 -3.65
C ALA A 66 11.22 10.57 -3.64
N ASN A 67 11.76 10.96 -4.80
CA ASN A 67 13.18 11.28 -4.95
C ASN A 67 13.57 12.53 -4.14
N LEU A 68 14.31 12.33 -3.05
CA LEU A 68 14.84 13.41 -2.20
C LEU A 68 15.75 14.39 -2.94
N ALA A 69 16.34 14.01 -4.08
CA ALA A 69 17.19 14.89 -4.86
C ALA A 69 16.40 15.98 -5.61
N SER A 70 15.08 15.79 -5.80
CA SER A 70 14.21 16.74 -6.50
C SER A 70 14.21 18.11 -5.84
N ALA A 71 14.48 19.16 -6.64
CA ALA A 71 14.46 20.55 -6.16
C ALA A 71 13.09 20.94 -5.61
N GLU A 72 12.02 20.48 -6.27
CA GLU A 72 10.65 20.74 -5.84
C GLU A 72 10.37 20.14 -4.46
N LEU A 73 10.75 18.87 -4.25
CA LEU A 73 10.52 18.21 -2.96
C LEU A 73 11.33 18.86 -1.84
N LYS A 74 12.59 19.20 -2.11
CA LYS A 74 13.45 19.92 -1.15
C LYS A 74 12.82 21.25 -0.72
N GLU A 75 12.31 22.02 -1.67
CA GLU A 75 11.68 23.31 -1.35
C GLU A 75 10.36 23.11 -0.60
N ARG A 76 9.52 22.14 -0.98
CA ARG A 76 8.29 21.81 -0.25
C ARG A 76 8.58 21.42 1.21
N MET A 77 9.56 20.56 1.44
CA MET A 77 9.98 20.16 2.79
C MET A 77 10.49 21.37 3.59
N SER A 78 11.37 22.18 2.99
CA SER A 78 11.92 23.39 3.63
C SER A 78 10.84 24.40 3.98
N TYR A 79 9.87 24.61 3.07
CA TYR A 79 8.72 25.48 3.31
C TYR A 79 7.88 25.02 4.50
N VAL A 80 7.56 23.73 4.59
CA VAL A 80 6.77 23.18 5.70
C VAL A 80 7.52 23.27 7.03
N SER A 81 8.82 23.00 7.05
CA SER A 81 9.65 23.19 8.25
C SER A 81 9.68 24.66 8.72
N ARG A 82 9.80 25.63 7.79
CA ARG A 82 9.75 27.07 8.12
C ARG A 82 8.38 27.49 8.63
N LEU A 83 7.30 26.95 8.07
CA LEU A 83 5.94 27.22 8.52
C LEU A 83 5.70 26.71 9.95
N GLU A 84 6.19 25.52 10.27
CA GLU A 84 6.12 24.96 11.63
C GLU A 84 6.87 25.86 12.63
N GLN A 85 8.08 26.32 12.28
CA GLN A 85 8.87 27.22 13.11
C GLN A 85 8.15 28.55 13.40
N ARG A 86 7.54 29.16 12.38
CA ARG A 86 6.76 30.41 12.56
C ARG A 86 5.59 30.20 13.52
N ARG A 87 4.82 29.13 13.33
CA ARG A 87 3.68 28.79 14.21
C ARG A 87 4.12 28.58 15.67
N LEU A 88 5.25 27.90 15.89
CA LEU A 88 5.79 27.69 17.24
C LEU A 88 6.28 29.00 17.87
N GLY A 89 6.90 29.89 17.08
CA GLY A 89 7.34 31.21 17.52
C GLY A 89 6.19 32.14 17.94
N GLU A 90 5.03 32.05 17.28
CA GLU A 90 3.82 32.80 17.62
C GLU A 90 3.15 32.31 18.93
N THR A 91 3.39 31.05 19.33
CA THR A 91 2.74 30.43 20.51
C THR A 91 3.52 30.52 21.83
N ASN A 92 4.34 31.56 22.03
CA ASN A 92 5.16 31.74 23.24
C ASN A 92 6.08 30.52 23.54
N GLY A 93 6.81 30.07 22.52
CA GLY A 93 8.06 29.34 22.72
C GLY A 93 7.95 28.05 23.55
N LYS A 94 6.91 27.22 23.31
CA LYS A 94 7.04 25.80 23.68
C LYS A 94 8.20 25.23 22.86
N ALA A 95 9.37 25.15 23.49
CA ALA A 95 10.55 24.53 22.92
C ALA A 95 10.12 23.20 22.30
N LYS A 96 10.54 22.95 21.05
CA LYS A 96 10.27 21.68 20.35
C LYS A 96 10.62 20.56 21.34
N ALA A 97 9.62 19.77 21.75
CA ALA A 97 9.86 18.69 22.68
C ALA A 97 11.00 17.83 22.10
N THR A 98 12.03 17.55 22.89
CA THR A 98 13.16 16.73 22.47
C THR A 98 12.63 15.42 21.89
N GLY A 99 12.85 15.18 20.59
CA GLY A 99 12.33 14.01 19.87
C GLY A 99 11.16 14.29 18.90
N MET A 100 10.64 15.51 18.84
CA MET A 100 9.61 15.89 17.87
C MET A 100 10.23 15.99 16.46
N LYS A 101 9.76 15.15 15.54
CA LYS A 101 10.24 15.08 14.16
C LYS A 101 10.17 16.45 13.47
N ASP A 102 11.09 16.65 12.53
CA ASP A 102 10.99 17.75 11.58
C ASP A 102 9.74 17.60 10.69
N ALA A 103 8.94 18.67 10.58
CA ALA A 103 7.70 18.64 9.80
C ALA A 103 7.92 18.36 8.31
N GLY A 104 9.08 18.74 7.75
CA GLY A 104 9.47 18.36 6.40
C GLY A 104 9.66 16.84 6.26
N THR A 105 10.34 16.21 7.21
CA THR A 105 10.50 14.74 7.27
C THR A 105 9.14 14.03 7.43
N GLU A 106 8.26 14.58 8.27
CA GLU A 106 6.91 14.05 8.47
C GLU A 106 6.06 14.17 7.19
N LEU A 107 6.14 15.29 6.46
CA LEU A 107 5.53 15.44 5.14
C LEU A 107 6.02 14.35 4.18
N TYR A 108 7.34 14.14 4.12
CA TYR A 108 7.95 13.16 3.21
C TYR A 108 7.46 11.73 3.49
N GLU A 109 7.41 11.33 4.75
CA GLU A 109 6.86 10.03 5.14
C GLU A 109 5.36 9.92 4.86
N ASN A 110 4.60 11.00 5.08
CA ASN A 110 3.15 11.01 4.81
C ASN A 110 2.86 10.91 3.31
N MET A 111 3.65 11.54 2.44
CA MET A 111 3.52 11.37 0.99
C MET A 111 3.69 9.89 0.57
N CYS A 112 4.71 9.23 1.11
CA CYS A 112 4.96 7.81 0.88
C CYS A 112 3.80 6.93 1.36
N MET A 113 3.35 7.13 2.60
CA MET A 113 2.29 6.31 3.19
C MET A 113 0.91 6.58 2.61
N ASN A 114 0.64 7.80 2.14
CA ASN A 114 -0.58 8.10 1.41
C ASN A 114 -0.67 7.26 0.12
N ALA A 115 0.44 7.12 -0.61
CA ALA A 115 0.48 6.30 -1.81
C ALA A 115 0.28 4.80 -1.50
N VAL A 116 0.88 4.29 -0.42
CA VAL A 116 0.66 2.92 0.06
C VAL A 116 -0.81 2.69 0.42
N ASN A 117 -1.40 3.62 1.17
CA ASN A 117 -2.75 3.50 1.71
C ASN A 117 -3.85 3.66 0.64
N GLN A 118 -3.50 4.12 -0.57
CA GLN A 118 -4.42 4.17 -1.71
C GLN A 118 -4.67 2.80 -2.35
N SER A 119 -3.81 1.80 -2.09
CA SER A 119 -4.01 0.44 -2.59
C SER A 119 -5.18 -0.24 -1.86
N ARG A 120 -6.40 -0.02 -2.35
CA ARG A 120 -7.64 -0.51 -1.73
C ARG A 120 -8.02 -1.87 -2.29
N ALA A 121 -7.61 -2.93 -1.61
CA ALA A 121 -8.02 -4.30 -1.95
C ALA A 121 -9.43 -4.66 -1.45
N ILE A 122 -9.88 -4.07 -0.34
CA ILE A 122 -11.11 -4.43 0.38
C ILE A 122 -12.14 -3.31 0.21
N ARG A 123 -13.31 -3.66 -0.34
CA ARG A 123 -14.28 -2.66 -0.83
C ARG A 123 -15.59 -2.56 -0.04
N HIS A 124 -16.05 -3.66 0.54
CA HIS A 124 -17.28 -3.70 1.32
C HIS A 124 -17.17 -4.66 2.51
N ARG A 125 -18.20 -4.68 3.37
CA ARG A 125 -18.22 -5.44 4.64
C ARG A 125 -18.01 -6.94 4.47
N GLY A 126 -18.49 -7.52 3.37
CA GLY A 126 -18.30 -8.94 3.02
C GLY A 126 -17.03 -9.26 2.26
N ASP A 127 -16.23 -8.25 1.88
CA ASP A 127 -15.05 -8.45 1.05
C ASP A 127 -13.82 -8.81 1.90
N TRP A 128 -12.90 -9.59 1.34
CA TRP A 128 -11.68 -9.97 2.02
C TRP A 128 -10.50 -10.11 1.04
N ALA A 129 -9.34 -9.67 1.50
CA ALA A 129 -8.08 -9.85 0.79
C ALA A 129 -6.95 -9.88 1.82
N SER A 130 -5.88 -10.61 1.53
CA SER A 130 -4.64 -10.47 2.29
C SER A 130 -3.83 -9.29 1.76
N LEU A 131 -3.35 -8.43 2.66
CA LEU A 131 -2.38 -7.39 2.34
C LEU A 131 -1.01 -7.80 2.88
N VAL A 132 -0.02 -7.91 1.99
CA VAL A 132 1.35 -8.27 2.34
C VAL A 132 2.26 -7.07 2.08
N LEU A 133 2.90 -6.57 3.13
CA LEU A 133 3.80 -5.42 3.08
C LEU A 133 5.26 -5.92 3.19
N ILE A 134 6.02 -5.84 2.11
CA ILE A 134 7.38 -6.38 2.01
C ILE A 134 8.38 -5.22 2.13
N ASP A 135 8.70 -4.83 3.36
CA ASP A 135 9.82 -3.95 3.71
C ASP A 135 10.04 -4.00 5.23
N GLU A 136 11.29 -4.11 5.70
CA GLU A 136 11.60 -4.11 7.13
C GLU A 136 11.06 -2.86 7.83
N ARG A 137 11.02 -1.71 7.14
CA ARG A 137 10.58 -0.43 7.71
C ARG A 137 9.13 -0.46 8.18
N TYR A 138 8.27 -1.32 7.62
CA TYR A 138 6.89 -1.50 8.10
C TYR A 138 6.81 -2.07 9.53
N SER A 139 7.86 -2.74 10.02
CA SER A 139 7.93 -3.20 11.41
C SER A 139 8.11 -2.06 12.41
N SER A 140 8.68 -0.92 11.96
CA SER A 140 8.93 0.23 12.82
C SER A 140 7.63 0.93 13.19
N ALA A 141 7.46 1.30 14.47
CA ALA A 141 6.30 2.06 14.93
C ALA A 141 6.10 3.36 14.13
N ARG A 142 7.19 3.96 13.67
CA ARG A 142 7.20 5.18 12.84
C ARG A 142 6.38 5.05 11.56
N ILE A 143 6.52 3.94 10.85
CA ILE A 143 5.82 3.69 9.57
C ILE A 143 4.51 2.96 9.83
N ARG A 144 4.51 1.97 10.73
CA ARG A 144 3.32 1.18 11.06
C ARG A 144 2.17 2.06 11.56
N ASN A 145 2.45 3.08 12.36
CA ASN A 145 1.42 3.98 12.90
C ASN A 145 0.80 4.90 11.82
N LYS A 146 1.35 4.93 10.61
CA LYS A 146 0.80 5.66 9.46
C LYS A 146 -0.12 4.78 8.59
N LEU A 147 -0.24 3.49 8.92
CA LEU A 147 -1.23 2.62 8.30
C LEU A 147 -2.64 2.91 8.88
N PRO A 148 -3.70 2.74 8.08
CA PRO A 148 -5.06 2.90 8.54
C PRO A 148 -5.36 2.03 9.77
N THR A 149 -6.09 2.59 10.72
CA THR A 149 -6.42 1.91 11.99
C THR A 149 -7.21 0.62 11.81
N TRP A 150 -7.95 0.48 10.72
CA TRP A 150 -8.68 -0.75 10.37
C TRP A 150 -7.74 -1.89 9.94
N ILE A 151 -6.54 -1.59 9.43
CA ILE A 151 -5.48 -2.57 9.15
C ILE A 151 -4.63 -2.77 10.41
N GLY A 152 -4.22 -1.68 11.04
CA GLY A 152 -3.17 -1.64 12.07
C GLY A 152 -3.34 -2.54 13.28
N LYS A 153 -4.59 -2.90 13.63
CA LYS A 153 -4.92 -3.76 14.77
C LYS A 153 -4.55 -5.23 14.55
N ASP A 154 -4.62 -5.71 13.30
CA ASP A 154 -4.45 -7.12 12.96
C ASP A 154 -3.15 -7.40 12.19
N ILE A 155 -2.23 -6.43 12.13
CA ILE A 155 -0.93 -6.59 11.47
C ILE A 155 -0.09 -7.61 12.22
N LYS A 156 0.34 -8.65 11.50
CA LYS A 156 1.37 -9.59 11.94
C LYS A 156 2.70 -9.24 11.29
N VAL A 157 3.74 -9.11 12.11
CA VAL A 157 5.11 -8.99 11.62
C VAL A 157 5.68 -10.40 11.54
N ALA A 158 6.06 -10.82 10.34
CA ALA A 158 6.73 -12.09 10.08
C ALA A 158 8.16 -11.81 9.66
N GLU A 159 9.13 -12.49 10.29
CA GLU A 159 10.56 -12.28 10.02
C GLU A 159 11.06 -13.23 8.93
N THR A 160 10.32 -14.32 8.67
CA THR A 160 10.70 -15.34 7.70
C THR A 160 9.61 -15.60 6.68
N PHE A 161 10.01 -16.06 5.48
CA PHE A 161 9.08 -16.51 4.46
C PHE A 161 8.16 -17.63 4.98
N GLY A 162 8.70 -18.58 5.76
CA GLY A 162 7.92 -19.68 6.32
C GLY A 162 6.80 -19.23 7.26
N GLU A 163 7.05 -18.22 8.08
CA GLU A 163 6.02 -17.60 8.93
C GLU A 163 4.93 -16.92 8.10
N THR A 164 5.33 -16.11 7.10
CA THR A 164 4.39 -15.47 6.17
C THR A 164 3.49 -16.50 5.50
N MET A 165 4.05 -17.59 4.97
CA MET A 165 3.28 -18.64 4.30
C MET A 165 2.34 -19.38 5.26
N ARG A 166 2.75 -19.60 6.51
CA ARG A 166 1.90 -20.19 7.55
C ARG A 166 0.69 -19.30 7.84
N GLU A 167 0.92 -18.01 8.02
CA GLU A 167 -0.13 -17.04 8.33
C GLU A 167 -1.09 -16.83 7.16
N MET A 168 -0.55 -16.74 5.94
CA MET A 168 -1.34 -16.71 4.71
C MET A 168 -2.21 -17.97 4.59
N GLY A 169 -1.61 -19.16 4.72
CA GLY A 169 -2.36 -20.41 4.65
C GLY A 169 -3.49 -20.49 5.68
N ARG A 170 -3.27 -19.99 6.90
CA ARG A 170 -4.32 -19.90 7.92
C ARG A 170 -5.44 -18.95 7.49
N PHE A 171 -5.10 -17.73 7.08
CA PHE A 171 -6.06 -16.72 6.64
C PHE A 171 -6.97 -17.22 5.51
N TYR A 172 -6.39 -17.83 4.47
CA TYR A 172 -7.17 -18.33 3.33
C TYR A 172 -8.06 -19.52 3.70
N ARG A 173 -7.64 -20.40 4.60
CA ARG A 173 -8.51 -21.47 5.10
C ARG A 173 -9.69 -20.90 5.87
N GLU A 174 -9.45 -19.95 6.78
CA GLU A 174 -10.51 -19.30 7.55
C GLU A 174 -11.51 -18.57 6.66
N LYS A 175 -11.05 -17.87 5.61
CA LYS A 175 -11.92 -17.10 4.70
C LYS A 175 -12.66 -17.94 3.66
N ARG A 176 -12.07 -19.03 3.17
CA ARG A 176 -12.76 -19.96 2.24
C ARG A 176 -13.84 -20.81 2.89
N LEU A 177 -13.84 -20.91 4.22
CA LEU A 177 -14.84 -21.67 4.99
C LEU A 177 -16.09 -20.86 5.37
N VAL A 178 -16.10 -19.54 5.12
CA VAL A 178 -17.26 -18.68 5.35
C VAL A 178 -17.96 -18.48 4.00
N PRO A 179 -19.21 -18.98 3.83
CA PRO A 179 -19.98 -18.83 2.60
C PRO A 179 -20.27 -17.38 2.23
#